data_AF-R6ZL75-F1
#
_entry.id   AF-R6ZL75-F1
#
_cell.length_a   1.000
_cell.length_b   1.000
_cell.length_c   1.000
_cell.angle_alpha   90.00
_cell.angle_beta   90.00
_cell.angle_gamma   90.00
#
_symmetry.space_group_name_H-M   'P 1'
#
loop_
_entity.id
_entity.type
_entity.pdbx_description
1 polymer ?
#
loop_
_entity_poly.entity_id
_entity_poly.type
_entity_poly.pdbx_seq_one_letter_code
_entity_poly.pdbx_strand_id
1 'polypeptide(L)'
;MKQKLGALCLAAALLVLSGCGGSSLSIESRQWELSTVLDGETGAVVACGPSWQEAYPDAAVVSLSCQAQGGRLTLQGQKETYTGTYQQAERSQKGTVYQVTVEGSAGQAVCSTTDHRTGEQAPTLVLSLPEAYTLYFTGE
;
A
#
# COMPACT_ATOMS: atom_id res chain seq x y z
N MET A 1 56.14 -26.32 21.19
CA MET A 1 55.60 -26.05 19.83
C MET A 1 54.68 -27.20 19.43
N LYS A 2 53.45 -26.87 18.97
CA LYS A 2 52.57 -27.66 18.06
C LYS A 2 51.89 -28.90 18.69
N GLN A 3 50.56 -29.10 18.69
CA GLN A 3 49.38 -28.40 18.16
C GLN A 3 48.17 -28.74 19.06
N LYS A 4 47.29 -27.78 19.36
CA LYS A 4 45.95 -28.06 19.90
C LYS A 4 45.02 -28.18 18.70
N LEU A 5 44.56 -29.40 18.39
CA LEU A 5 43.62 -29.64 17.31
C LEU A 5 42.36 -30.31 17.87
N GLY A 6 41.21 -29.71 17.57
CA GLY A 6 39.96 -30.42 17.41
C GLY A 6 39.05 -30.46 18.63
N ALA A 7 38.31 -29.39 18.89
CA ALA A 7 36.95 -29.48 19.46
C ALA A 7 36.20 -28.11 19.50
N LEU A 8 36.42 -27.18 18.56
CA LEU A 8 35.76 -25.86 18.65
C LEU A 8 35.32 -25.24 17.32
N CYS A 9 35.02 -26.06 16.30
CA CYS A 9 34.60 -25.54 14.99
C CYS A 9 33.17 -25.91 14.56
N LEU A 10 32.34 -26.47 15.44
CA LEU A 10 31.00 -26.97 15.04
C LEU A 10 29.82 -26.38 15.83
N ALA A 11 29.93 -25.14 16.30
CA ALA A 11 28.81 -24.44 16.95
C ALA A 11 28.50 -23.05 16.38
N ALA A 12 29.28 -22.56 15.41
CA ALA A 12 29.13 -21.18 14.90
C ALA A 12 28.44 -21.07 13.52
N ALA A 13 27.94 -22.18 12.96
CA ALA A 13 27.52 -22.23 11.55
C ALA A 13 25.99 -22.23 11.30
N LEU A 14 25.14 -22.00 12.30
CA LEU A 14 23.71 -22.30 12.16
C LEU A 14 22.70 -21.16 12.30
N LEU A 15 23.07 -19.88 12.43
CA LEU A 15 22.06 -18.81 12.60
C LEU A 15 22.37 -17.52 11.83
N VAL A 16 22.76 -17.64 10.56
CA VAL A 16 22.57 -16.56 9.57
C VAL A 16 21.51 -16.99 8.56
N LEU A 17 20.36 -17.41 9.08
CA LEU A 17 19.10 -17.13 8.38
C LEU A 17 18.82 -15.64 8.58
N SER A 18 19.58 -14.77 7.92
CA SER A 18 18.99 -13.51 7.48
C SER A 18 17.93 -13.92 6.47
N GLY A 19 16.76 -14.29 6.99
CA GLY A 19 15.57 -14.39 6.19
C GLY A 19 15.50 -13.08 5.44
N CYS A 20 15.48 -13.15 4.11
CA CYS A 20 15.04 -12.07 3.26
C CYS A 20 13.62 -11.76 3.71
N GLY A 21 13.50 -10.98 4.78
CA GLY A 21 12.27 -10.40 5.24
C GLY A 21 11.92 -9.41 4.16
N GLY A 22 11.17 -9.87 3.16
CA GLY A 22 10.51 -8.99 2.23
C GLY A 22 9.76 -8.00 3.09
N SER A 23 10.25 -6.76 3.13
CA SER A 23 9.63 -5.69 3.88
C SER A 23 8.21 -5.60 3.36
N SER A 24 7.22 -6.02 4.16
CA SER A 24 5.84 -5.87 3.72
C SER A 24 5.60 -4.39 3.41
N LEU A 25 4.92 -4.13 2.29
CA LEU A 25 4.66 -2.79 1.81
C LEU A 25 3.93 -1.99 2.89
N SER A 26 4.49 -0.85 3.27
CA SER A 26 3.92 0.06 4.26
C SER A 26 3.20 1.21 3.56
N ILE A 27 2.13 1.74 4.18
CA ILE A 27 1.42 2.91 3.68
C ILE A 27 2.32 4.15 3.66
N GLU A 28 3.33 4.22 4.54
CA GLU A 28 4.31 5.31 4.59
C GLU A 28 5.48 5.14 3.61
N SER A 29 5.54 4.03 2.86
CA SER A 29 6.74 3.69 2.09
C SER A 29 6.98 4.59 0.86
N ARG A 30 5.98 5.37 0.45
CA ARG A 30 5.96 6.15 -0.78
C ARG A 30 4.80 7.14 -0.82
N GLN A 31 4.81 7.98 -1.84
CA GLN A 31 3.63 8.70 -2.29
C GLN A 31 2.78 7.80 -3.18
N TRP A 32 1.47 7.95 -3.09
CA TRP A 32 0.50 7.14 -3.81
C TRP A 32 -0.30 8.03 -4.75
N GLU A 33 -0.41 7.65 -6.02
CA GLU A 33 -1.17 8.38 -7.03
C GLU A 33 -2.43 7.61 -7.39
N LEU A 34 -3.56 8.31 -7.52
CA LEU A 34 -4.84 7.69 -7.81
C LEU A 34 -4.80 6.95 -9.14
N SER A 35 -5.29 5.72 -9.12
CA SER A 35 -5.53 4.90 -10.30
C SER A 35 -7.00 4.91 -10.66
N THR A 36 -7.88 4.46 -9.75
CA THR A 36 -9.33 4.42 -9.96
C THR A 36 -10.11 4.68 -8.68
N VAL A 37 -11.34 5.17 -8.84
CA VAL A 37 -12.35 5.27 -7.79
C VAL A 37 -13.53 4.40 -8.20
N LEU A 38 -13.86 3.45 -7.35
CA LEU A 38 -15.06 2.62 -7.48
C LEU A 38 -16.15 3.16 -6.57
N ASP A 39 -17.35 3.23 -7.13
CA ASP A 39 -18.58 3.49 -6.37
C ASP A 39 -18.83 2.37 -5.35
N GLY A 40 -19.13 2.75 -4.11
CA GLY A 40 -19.28 1.79 -3.00
C GLY A 40 -20.49 0.86 -3.12
N GLU A 41 -21.54 1.26 -3.84
CA GLU A 41 -22.77 0.49 -3.99
C GLU A 41 -22.73 -0.42 -5.22
N THR A 42 -22.35 0.14 -6.37
CA THR A 42 -22.40 -0.54 -7.67
C THR A 42 -21.08 -1.23 -8.03
N GLY A 43 -19.96 -0.82 -7.43
CA GLY A 43 -18.62 -1.26 -7.81
C GLY A 43 -18.14 -0.73 -9.16
N ALA A 44 -18.89 0.18 -9.80
CA ALA A 44 -18.51 0.76 -11.09
C ALA A 44 -17.35 1.74 -10.92
N VAL A 45 -16.46 1.83 -11.91
CA VAL A 45 -15.42 2.87 -11.95
C VAL A 45 -16.08 4.20 -12.31
N VAL A 46 -16.09 5.14 -11.36
CA VAL A 46 -16.72 6.46 -11.52
C VAL A 46 -15.69 7.57 -11.77
N ALA A 47 -14.44 7.37 -11.35
CA ALA A 47 -13.34 8.25 -11.65
C ALA A 47 -12.02 7.49 -11.82
N CYS A 48 -11.07 8.09 -12.52
CA CYS A 48 -9.72 7.56 -12.70
C CYS A 48 -8.65 8.66 -12.64
N GLY A 49 -7.42 8.25 -12.34
CA GLY A 49 -6.26 9.13 -12.44
C GLY A 49 -5.94 9.49 -13.90
N PRO A 50 -5.23 10.61 -14.14
CA PRO A 50 -4.91 11.06 -15.51
C PRO A 50 -4.23 9.98 -16.38
N SER A 51 -3.34 9.17 -15.79
CA SER A 51 -2.62 8.10 -16.50
C SER A 51 -3.51 6.90 -16.86
N TRP A 52 -4.75 6.85 -16.37
CA TRP A 52 -5.68 5.74 -16.56
C TRP A 52 -6.85 6.07 -17.48
N GLN A 53 -6.92 7.29 -18.03
CA GLN A 53 -8.04 7.73 -18.87
C GLN A 53 -8.24 6.87 -20.13
N GLU A 54 -7.16 6.38 -20.74
CA GLU A 54 -7.27 5.51 -21.92
C GLU A 54 -7.94 4.17 -21.57
N ALA A 55 -7.70 3.65 -20.37
CA ALA A 55 -8.32 2.41 -19.89
C ALA A 55 -9.78 2.61 -19.43
N TYR A 56 -10.14 3.82 -19.00
CA TYR A 56 -11.47 4.16 -18.48
C TYR A 56 -12.02 5.44 -19.15
N PRO A 57 -12.36 5.38 -20.45
CA PRO A 57 -12.70 6.57 -21.24
C PRO A 57 -13.95 7.31 -20.75
N ASP A 58 -14.86 6.61 -20.07
CA ASP A 58 -16.11 7.18 -19.57
C ASP A 58 -16.04 7.65 -18.11
N ALA A 59 -14.92 7.41 -17.41
CA ALA A 59 -14.73 7.81 -16.02
C ALA A 59 -14.31 9.28 -15.92
N ALA A 60 -14.69 9.94 -14.83
CA ALA A 60 -14.22 11.30 -14.55
C ALA A 60 -12.71 11.31 -14.26
N VAL A 61 -11.96 12.28 -14.81
CA VAL A 61 -10.52 12.42 -14.51
C VAL A 61 -10.32 13.19 -13.21
N VAL A 62 -9.64 12.57 -12.25
CA VAL A 62 -9.32 13.16 -10.95
C VAL A 62 -7.84 13.02 -10.66
N SER A 63 -7.14 14.13 -10.41
CA SER A 63 -5.79 14.09 -9.83
C SER A 63 -5.92 14.10 -8.31
N LEU A 64 -5.52 13.00 -7.68
CA LEU A 64 -5.53 12.84 -6.23
C LEU A 64 -4.30 12.03 -5.82
N SER A 65 -3.50 12.56 -4.90
CA SER A 65 -2.40 11.83 -4.28
C SER A 65 -2.70 11.53 -2.82
N CYS A 66 -2.10 10.47 -2.29
CA CYS A 66 -2.19 10.07 -0.90
C CYS A 66 -0.79 9.98 -0.29
N GLN A 67 -0.61 10.60 0.87
CA GLN A 67 0.61 10.52 1.66
C GLN A 67 0.28 10.20 3.11
N ALA A 68 1.05 9.26 3.67
CA ALA A 68 0.93 8.81 5.05
C ALA A 68 2.24 9.08 5.79
N GLN A 69 2.14 9.66 6.99
CA GLN A 69 3.29 9.85 7.85
C GLN A 69 2.86 9.92 9.32
N GLY A 70 3.48 9.13 10.18
CA GLY A 70 3.31 9.24 11.63
C GLY A 70 1.86 9.10 12.11
N GLY A 71 1.07 8.24 11.48
CA GLY A 71 -0.35 8.01 11.81
C GLY A 71 -1.32 8.99 11.17
N ARG A 72 -0.85 9.95 10.36
CA ARG A 72 -1.68 10.92 9.64
C ARG A 72 -1.71 10.63 8.14
N LEU A 73 -2.91 10.55 7.58
CA LEU A 73 -3.19 10.45 6.15
C LEU A 73 -3.50 11.83 5.58
N THR A 74 -2.97 12.17 4.41
CA THR A 74 -3.36 13.36 3.64
C THR A 74 -3.70 12.94 2.22
N LEU A 75 -4.91 13.26 1.76
CA LEU A 75 -5.34 13.10 0.38
C LEU A 75 -5.34 14.48 -0.29
N GLN A 76 -4.48 14.70 -1.27
CA GLN A 76 -4.30 15.98 -1.93
C GLN A 76 -4.92 15.95 -3.31
N GLY A 77 -6.06 16.62 -3.48
CA GLY A 77 -6.65 16.90 -4.78
C GLY A 77 -6.15 18.22 -5.36
N GLN A 78 -6.67 18.61 -6.53
CA GLN A 78 -6.29 19.88 -7.17
C GLN A 78 -6.77 21.12 -6.41
N LYS A 79 -7.96 21.04 -5.80
CA LYS A 79 -8.61 22.17 -5.09
C LYS A 79 -8.78 21.93 -3.60
N GLU A 80 -8.83 20.68 -3.20
CA GLU A 80 -9.23 20.24 -1.87
C GLU A 80 -8.16 19.33 -1.30
N THR A 81 -7.99 19.42 0.02
CA THR A 81 -7.11 18.53 0.78
C THR A 81 -7.96 17.90 1.86
N TYR A 82 -7.94 16.58 1.93
CA TYR A 82 -8.62 15.82 2.97
C TYR A 82 -7.59 15.24 3.93
N THR A 83 -7.95 15.13 5.19
CA THR A 83 -7.07 14.58 6.20
C THR A 83 -7.70 13.40 6.90
N GLY A 84 -6.84 12.52 7.38
CA GLY A 84 -7.26 11.36 8.13
C GLY A 84 -6.20 10.85 9.07
N THR A 85 -6.54 9.77 9.75
CA THR A 85 -5.63 8.99 10.57
C THR A 85 -5.60 7.56 10.10
N TYR A 86 -4.52 6.85 10.43
CA TYR A 86 -4.43 5.42 10.23
C TYR A 86 -3.72 4.74 11.39
N GLN A 87 -4.08 3.48 11.63
CA GLN A 87 -3.42 2.60 12.56
C GLN A 87 -3.27 1.22 11.94
N GLN A 88 -2.06 0.65 12.00
CA GLN A 88 -1.81 -0.70 11.50
C GLN A 88 -2.65 -1.71 12.30
N ALA A 89 -3.44 -2.51 11.58
CA ALA A 89 -4.27 -3.57 12.15
C ALA A 89 -3.60 -4.94 11.99
N GLU A 90 -3.08 -5.24 10.79
CA GLU A 90 -2.45 -6.51 10.48
C GLU A 90 -1.24 -6.31 9.55
N ARG A 91 -0.23 -7.18 9.70
CA ARG A 91 0.93 -7.24 8.80
C ARG A 91 1.19 -8.69 8.41
N SER A 92 1.24 -8.95 7.10
CA SER A 92 1.56 -10.27 6.55
C SER A 92 2.60 -10.18 5.43
N GLN A 93 3.02 -11.33 4.89
CA GLN A 93 3.88 -11.36 3.69
C GLN A 93 3.17 -10.82 2.44
N LYS A 94 1.83 -10.86 2.40
CA LYS A 94 1.04 -10.43 1.24
C LYS A 94 0.74 -8.93 1.23
N GLY A 95 0.85 -8.28 2.38
CA GLY A 95 0.52 -6.87 2.53
C GLY A 95 0.29 -6.46 3.98
N THR A 96 -0.01 -5.18 4.15
CA THR A 96 -0.27 -4.56 5.46
C THR A 96 -1.67 -3.94 5.44
N VAL A 97 -2.47 -4.24 6.46
CA VAL A 97 -3.83 -3.73 6.63
C VAL A 97 -3.84 -2.65 7.71
N TYR A 98 -4.58 -1.57 7.47
CA TYR A 98 -4.74 -0.45 8.36
C TYR A 98 -6.22 -0.17 8.58
N GLN A 99 -6.58 0.18 9.81
CA GLN A 99 -7.80 0.92 10.07
C GLN A 99 -7.53 2.40 9.77
N VAL A 100 -8.48 3.07 9.14
CA VAL A 100 -8.35 4.48 8.77
C VAL A 100 -9.59 5.27 9.16
N THR A 101 -9.43 6.57 9.30
CA THR A 101 -10.55 7.51 9.41
C THR A 101 -10.21 8.74 8.57
N VAL A 102 -11.06 9.08 7.60
CA VAL A 102 -10.87 10.24 6.71
C VAL A 102 -12.10 11.12 6.84
N GLU A 103 -11.92 12.39 7.21
CA GLU A 103 -13.04 13.34 7.43
C GLU A 103 -14.17 12.78 8.33
N GLY A 104 -13.81 11.97 9.35
CA GLY A 104 -14.77 11.34 10.26
C GLY A 104 -15.37 10.02 9.77
N SER A 105 -15.12 9.61 8.53
CA SER A 105 -15.56 8.33 7.97
C SER A 105 -14.54 7.24 8.25
N ALA A 106 -14.92 6.22 9.03
CA ALA A 106 -14.09 5.06 9.31
C ALA A 106 -14.00 4.12 8.10
N GLY A 107 -12.84 3.51 7.88
CA GLY A 107 -12.63 2.59 6.76
C GLY A 107 -11.42 1.68 6.96
N GLN A 108 -10.98 1.07 5.86
CA GLN A 108 -9.76 0.25 5.84
C GLN A 108 -8.85 0.66 4.69
N ALA A 109 -7.54 0.51 4.91
CA ALA A 109 -6.55 0.62 3.87
C ALA A 109 -5.69 -0.64 3.79
N VAL A 110 -5.35 -1.07 2.58
CA VAL A 110 -4.51 -2.25 2.33
C VAL A 110 -3.36 -1.87 1.41
N CYS A 111 -2.13 -2.13 1.84
CA CYS A 111 -0.93 -1.99 1.03
C CYS A 111 -0.43 -3.38 0.61
N SER A 112 -0.38 -3.63 -0.69
CA SER A 112 0.13 -4.89 -1.25
C SER A 112 0.81 -4.66 -2.60
N THR A 113 1.49 -5.68 -3.12
CA THR A 113 1.97 -5.67 -4.51
C THR A 113 0.92 -6.34 -5.39
N THR A 114 0.56 -5.70 -6.50
CA THR A 114 -0.35 -6.24 -7.51
C THR A 114 0.45 -6.73 -8.70
N ASP A 115 0.22 -7.99 -9.09
CA ASP A 115 0.75 -8.56 -10.33
C ASP A 115 -0.15 -8.13 -11.50
N HIS A 116 0.34 -7.27 -12.37
CA HIS A 116 -0.34 -6.97 -13.62
C HIS A 116 -0.23 -8.15 -14.59
N ARG A 117 -1.21 -8.30 -15.48
CA ARG A 117 -1.23 -9.36 -16.52
C ARG A 117 0.03 -9.35 -17.41
N THR A 118 0.69 -8.20 -17.52
CA THR A 118 1.95 -8.00 -18.25
C THR A 118 3.19 -8.55 -17.51
N GLY A 119 3.03 -9.06 -16.28
CA GLY A 119 4.11 -9.54 -15.42
C GLY A 119 4.77 -8.44 -14.59
N GLU A 120 4.34 -7.19 -14.77
CA GLU A 120 4.83 -6.06 -13.97
C GLU A 120 4.19 -6.08 -12.57
N GLN A 121 5.02 -5.89 -11.56
CA GLN A 121 4.60 -5.80 -10.17
C GLN A 121 4.52 -4.34 -9.76
N ALA A 122 3.34 -3.88 -9.35
CA ALA A 122 3.14 -2.52 -8.91
C ALA A 122 2.68 -2.48 -7.43
N PRO A 123 3.30 -1.64 -6.59
CA PRO A 123 2.80 -1.39 -5.25
C PRO A 123 1.42 -0.70 -5.37
N THR A 124 0.45 -1.23 -4.63
CA THR A 124 -0.94 -0.76 -4.63
C THR A 124 -1.37 -0.45 -3.22
N LEU A 125 -2.04 0.70 -3.07
CA LEU A 125 -2.78 1.07 -1.88
C LEU A 125 -4.27 1.07 -2.23
N VAL A 126 -5.08 0.29 -1.51
CA VAL A 126 -6.53 0.31 -1.61
C VAL A 126 -7.09 0.97 -0.37
N LEU A 127 -7.86 2.05 -0.52
CA LEU A 127 -8.55 2.75 0.55
C LEU A 127 -10.06 2.56 0.38
N SER A 128 -10.68 1.82 1.28
CA SER A 128 -12.12 1.58 1.29
C SER A 128 -12.79 2.37 2.41
N LEU A 129 -13.64 3.32 2.02
CA LEU A 129 -14.56 4.03 2.89
C LEU A 129 -15.96 3.42 2.68
N PRO A 130 -16.46 2.56 3.58
CA PRO A 130 -17.71 1.84 3.41
C PRO A 130 -18.87 2.77 3.03
N GLU A 131 -19.74 2.29 2.15
CA GLU A 131 -20.93 2.99 1.64
C GLU A 131 -20.65 4.28 0.83
N ALA A 132 -19.39 4.69 0.68
CA ALA A 132 -18.99 5.82 -0.14
C ALA A 132 -18.22 5.35 -1.39
N TYR A 133 -16.93 5.03 -1.23
CA TYR A 133 -16.03 4.75 -2.34
C TYR A 133 -14.91 3.79 -1.94
N THR A 134 -14.39 3.06 -2.92
CA THR A 134 -13.08 2.40 -2.83
C THR A 134 -12.11 3.05 -3.80
N LEU A 135 -10.99 3.58 -3.29
CA LEU A 135 -9.96 4.25 -4.06
C LEU A 135 -8.76 3.32 -4.20
N TYR A 136 -8.31 3.13 -5.43
CA TYR A 136 -7.09 2.41 -5.75
C TYR A 136 -6.01 3.43 -6.10
N PHE A 137 -4.84 3.27 -5.50
CA PHE A 137 -3.66 4.06 -5.79
C PHE A 137 -2.51 3.16 -6.21
N THR A 138 -1.70 3.64 -7.14
CA THR A 138 -0.42 3.04 -7.50
C THR A 138 0.71 3.84 -6.86
N GLY A 139 1.69 3.13 -6.33
CA GLY A 139 2.86 3.76 -5.74
C GLY A 139 3.98 3.98 -6.76
N GLU A 140 4.55 5.18 -6.79
CA GLU A 140 5.83 5.46 -7.47
C GLU A 140 7.03 5.15 -6.56
#